data_AF-A0AAV8U1W8-F1
#
_entry.id   AF-A0AAV8U1W8-F1
#
_cell.length_a   1.000
_cell.length_b   1.000
_cell.length_c   1.000
_cell.angle_alpha   90.00
_cell.angle_beta   90.00
_cell.angle_gamma   90.00
#
_symmetry.space_group_name_H-M   'P 1'
#
loop_
_entity.id
_entity.type
_entity.pdbx_description
1 polymer ?
#
loop_
_entity_poly.entity_id
_entity_poly.type
_entity_poly.pdbx_seq_one_letter_code
_entity_poly.pdbx_strand_id
1 'polypeptide(L)'
;MPGWYPGPPLQDVESFVNREVRVLKLHNRLVQEDYLDKRWKEATEESVDEVIFLSMHVASSNRPALIIHPIGTPHIFEGEALLTGGKPGWPAPPNPRIGPWLRLLRTITVTLEATHHGPLTNSPTLFVEIGSTAEYWIRQDSAQAIAGDFYIILKLVWQGLGLGGGNANDGRNKILLGIGGGHYEPRHMNIVVKDGVWVGHLLSGYSLLMENPG
;
A
#
# COMPACT_ATOMS: atom_id res chain seq x y z
N MET A 1 -1.13 -10.81 18.91
CA MET A 1 0.20 -11.14 18.36
C MET A 1 1.23 -10.61 19.34
N PRO A 2 2.19 -11.43 19.84
CA PRO A 2 3.12 -11.01 20.89
C PRO A 2 4.23 -10.08 20.35
N GLY A 3 4.84 -9.27 21.24
CA GLY A 3 6.08 -8.54 20.97
C GLY A 3 5.97 -7.06 20.60
N TRP A 4 4.80 -6.43 20.74
CA TRP A 4 4.64 -4.98 20.57
C TRP A 4 4.85 -4.24 21.89
N TYR A 5 5.62 -3.16 21.84
CA TYR A 5 5.87 -2.26 22.95
C TYR A 5 5.61 -0.81 22.52
N PRO A 6 5.25 0.10 23.44
CA PRO A 6 5.20 1.52 23.14
C PRO A 6 6.54 1.99 22.55
N GLY A 7 6.48 2.73 21.45
CA GLY A 7 7.64 3.32 20.77
C GLY A 7 7.80 4.82 21.06
N PRO A 8 8.83 5.47 20.48
CA PRO A 8 9.00 6.91 20.58
C PRO A 8 7.85 7.63 19.84
N PRO A 9 7.24 8.67 20.43
CA PRO A 9 6.17 9.40 19.77
C PRO A 9 6.72 10.14 18.54
N LEU A 10 5.89 10.28 17.50
CA LEU A 10 6.14 11.21 16.41
C LEU A 10 5.12 12.33 16.53
N GLN A 11 5.51 13.49 17.07
CA GLN A 11 4.58 14.58 17.39
C GLN A 11 3.49 14.08 18.38
N ASP A 12 2.22 14.14 17.99
CA ASP A 12 1.05 13.67 18.74
C ASP A 12 0.64 12.22 18.39
N VAL A 13 1.42 11.54 17.54
CA VAL A 13 1.11 10.20 17.05
C VAL A 13 1.67 9.12 17.98
N GLU A 14 0.80 8.22 18.41
CA GLU A 14 1.19 7.00 19.12
C GLU A 14 1.99 6.07 18.18
N SER A 15 3.12 5.57 18.67
CA SER A 15 3.91 4.58 17.95
C SER A 15 4.13 3.29 18.75
N PHE A 16 4.35 2.20 18.02
CA PHE A 16 4.60 0.87 18.57
C PHE A 16 5.79 0.23 17.85
N VAL A 17 6.58 -0.52 18.60
CA VAL A 17 7.82 -1.14 18.15
C VAL A 17 7.72 -2.66 18.26
N ASN A 18 8.16 -3.36 17.22
CA ASN A 18 8.41 -4.80 17.24
C ASN A 18 9.58 -5.14 16.30
N ARG A 19 10.74 -5.49 16.87
CA ARG A 19 11.99 -5.70 16.12
C ARG A 19 12.31 -4.48 15.25
N GLU A 20 12.43 -4.64 13.94
CA GLU A 20 12.71 -3.59 12.96
C GLU A 20 11.43 -2.93 12.42
N VAL A 21 10.25 -3.38 12.85
CA VAL A 21 8.96 -2.81 12.43
C VAL A 21 8.52 -1.73 13.41
N ARG A 22 8.08 -0.60 12.86
CA ARG A 22 7.43 0.50 13.56
C ARG A 22 6.00 0.63 13.05
N VAL A 23 5.05 0.81 13.96
CA VAL A 23 3.65 1.11 13.61
C VAL A 23 3.29 2.45 14.20
N LEU A 24 2.81 3.35 13.35
CA LEU A 24 2.35 4.68 13.73
C LEU A 24 0.84 4.74 13.55
N LYS A 25 0.12 5.20 14.57
CA LYS A 25 -1.34 5.34 14.53
C LYS A 25 -1.71 6.77 14.15
N LEU A 26 -1.73 7.03 12.85
CA LEU A 26 -2.00 8.36 12.30
C LEU A 26 -3.49 8.71 12.42
N HIS A 27 -3.78 9.98 12.71
CA HIS A 27 -5.15 10.49 12.91
C HIS A 27 -5.68 11.28 11.70
N ASN A 28 -4.80 11.72 10.80
CA ASN A 28 -5.17 12.48 9.61
C ASN A 28 -5.39 11.55 8.40
N ARG A 29 -5.77 12.16 7.27
CA ARG A 29 -5.86 11.43 6.00
C ARG A 29 -4.47 10.97 5.58
N LEU A 30 -4.27 9.65 5.48
CA LEU A 30 -2.98 9.05 5.15
C LEU A 30 -2.35 9.62 3.87
N VAL A 31 -3.17 9.97 2.87
CA VAL A 31 -2.69 10.57 1.61
C VAL A 31 -2.05 11.96 1.79
N GLN A 32 -2.20 12.59 2.95
CA GLN A 32 -1.62 13.89 3.30
C GLN A 32 -0.41 13.77 4.25
N GLU A 33 0.01 12.55 4.59
CA GLU A 33 1.13 12.29 5.51
C GLU A 33 2.49 12.38 4.79
N ASP A 34 2.73 13.53 4.16
CA ASP A 34 3.95 13.81 3.42
C ASP A 34 5.19 13.63 4.30
N TYR A 35 6.23 13.09 3.67
CA TYR A 35 7.56 12.88 4.24
C TYR A 35 7.57 12.11 5.57
N LEU A 36 6.63 11.18 5.77
CA LEU A 36 6.55 10.38 7.00
C LEU A 36 7.88 9.65 7.32
N ASP A 37 8.55 9.15 6.29
CA ASP A 37 9.89 8.56 6.35
C ASP A 37 10.95 9.53 6.92
N LYS A 38 10.98 10.78 6.43
CA LYS A 38 11.92 11.80 6.91
C LYS A 38 11.56 12.29 8.30
N ARG A 39 10.28 12.56 8.57
CA ARG A 39 9.79 12.99 9.88
C ARG A 39 10.14 11.97 10.97
N TRP A 40 9.99 10.67 10.67
CA TRP A 40 10.42 9.61 11.59
C TRP A 40 11.93 9.63 11.83
N LYS A 41 12.73 9.69 10.77
CA LYS A 41 14.20 9.73 10.87
C LYS A 41 14.69 10.95 11.65
N GLU A 42 14.09 12.11 11.43
CA GLU A 42 14.45 13.35 12.15
C GLU A 42 14.10 13.27 13.63
N ALA A 43 12.99 12.62 13.98
CA ALA A 43 12.55 12.50 15.37
C ALA A 43 13.26 11.40 16.17
N THR A 44 13.72 10.34 15.50
CA THR A 44 14.21 9.11 16.17
C THR A 44 15.62 8.70 15.79
N GLU A 45 16.24 9.36 14.81
CA GLU A 45 17.51 8.99 14.17
C GLU A 45 17.49 7.64 13.42
N GLU A 46 16.35 6.93 13.41
CA GLU A 46 16.20 5.65 12.70
C GLU A 46 16.02 5.86 11.19
N SER A 47 16.79 5.14 10.37
CA SER A 47 16.56 5.09 8.93
C SER A 47 15.31 4.27 8.60
N VAL A 48 14.55 4.74 7.60
CA VAL A 48 13.33 4.07 7.14
C VAL A 48 13.59 3.42 5.77
N ASP A 49 13.65 2.10 5.75
CA ASP A 49 13.88 1.31 4.52
C ASP A 49 12.65 1.28 3.62
N GLU A 50 11.45 1.33 4.20
CA GLU A 50 10.18 1.30 3.47
C GLU A 50 9.03 1.87 4.31
N VAL A 51 7.97 2.30 3.63
CA VAL A 51 6.72 2.76 4.26
C VAL A 51 5.55 1.94 3.72
N ILE A 52 4.68 1.49 4.63
CA ILE A 52 3.47 0.74 4.28
C ILE A 52 2.28 1.45 4.93
N PHE A 53 1.44 2.06 4.11
CA PHE A 53 0.20 2.66 4.59
C PHE A 53 -0.90 1.61 4.61
N LEU A 54 -1.49 1.41 5.79
CA LEU A 54 -2.66 0.55 5.97
C LEU A 54 -3.89 1.46 6.08
N SER A 55 -4.71 1.47 5.02
CA SER A 55 -5.91 2.29 4.92
C SER A 55 -7.16 1.43 4.97
N MET A 56 -8.28 2.03 5.38
CA MET A 56 -9.59 1.43 5.18
C MET A 56 -10.21 2.00 3.91
N HIS A 57 -10.65 1.14 3.01
CA HIS A 57 -11.33 1.55 1.77
C HIS A 57 -12.74 0.98 1.76
N VAL A 58 -13.75 1.82 1.55
CA VAL A 58 -15.14 1.38 1.44
C VAL A 58 -15.34 0.79 0.04
N ALA A 59 -15.07 -0.50 -0.11
CA ALA A 59 -15.31 -1.20 -1.36
C ALA A 59 -16.82 -1.28 -1.64
N SER A 60 -17.25 -0.90 -2.84
CA SER A 60 -18.65 -0.97 -3.27
C SER A 60 -19.21 -2.40 -3.36
N SER A 61 -18.34 -3.42 -3.28
CA SER A 61 -18.67 -4.82 -3.58
C SER A 61 -19.11 -5.68 -2.39
N ASN A 62 -19.28 -5.13 -1.18
CA ASN A 62 -19.68 -5.84 0.06
C ASN A 62 -18.81 -7.05 0.46
N ARG A 63 -17.73 -7.37 -0.29
CA ARG A 63 -16.78 -8.44 0.03
C ARG A 63 -15.50 -7.84 0.60
N PRO A 64 -14.86 -8.51 1.59
CA PRO A 64 -13.51 -8.14 1.99
C PRO A 64 -12.59 -8.26 0.77
N ALA A 65 -12.07 -7.12 0.34
CA ALA A 65 -11.10 -7.03 -0.73
C ALA A 65 -9.88 -6.29 -0.18
N LEU A 66 -8.71 -6.87 -0.42
CA LEU A 66 -7.46 -6.14 -0.26
C LEU A 66 -7.10 -5.48 -1.57
N ILE A 67 -6.81 -4.20 -1.49
CA ILE A 67 -6.32 -3.42 -2.61
C ILE A 67 -4.88 -3.08 -2.29
N ILE A 68 -3.98 -3.30 -3.24
CA ILE A 68 -2.57 -2.95 -3.10
C ILE A 68 -2.17 -2.09 -4.29
N HIS A 69 -1.47 -0.99 -4.05
CA HIS A 69 -0.95 -0.21 -5.16
C HIS A 69 0.29 0.61 -4.80
N PRO A 70 1.13 0.92 -5.80
CA PRO A 70 2.11 1.99 -5.69
C PRO A 70 1.39 3.35 -5.57
N ILE A 71 2.04 4.32 -4.94
CA ILE A 71 1.53 5.69 -4.82
C ILE A 71 2.32 6.66 -5.69
N GLY A 72 1.75 7.85 -5.88
CA GLY A 72 2.36 8.96 -6.60
C GLY A 72 1.39 9.58 -7.60
N THR A 73 1.74 10.77 -8.07
CA THR A 73 0.96 11.52 -9.04
C THR A 73 1.79 11.86 -10.28
N PRO A 74 2.41 10.86 -10.95
CA PRO A 74 3.27 11.08 -12.11
C PRO A 74 2.54 11.68 -13.32
N HIS A 75 1.21 11.58 -13.34
CA HIS A 75 0.34 12.08 -14.40
C HIS A 75 -0.14 13.52 -14.19
N ILE A 76 0.13 14.12 -13.03
CA ILE A 76 -0.32 15.47 -12.70
C ILE A 76 0.80 16.46 -13.02
N PHE A 77 0.49 17.50 -13.78
CA PHE A 77 1.46 18.54 -14.17
C PHE A 77 1.54 19.68 -13.15
N GLU A 78 2.65 20.42 -13.17
CA GLU A 78 2.76 21.64 -12.36
C GLU A 78 1.63 22.64 -12.71
N GLY A 79 0.95 23.15 -11.67
CA GLY A 79 -0.19 24.05 -11.81
C GLY A 79 -1.55 23.36 -11.87
N GLU A 80 -1.61 22.04 -12.01
CA GLU A 80 -2.86 21.28 -11.90
C GLU A 80 -3.26 21.05 -10.43
N ALA A 81 -4.57 20.90 -10.19
CA ALA A 81 -5.09 20.69 -8.84
C ALA A 81 -4.75 19.28 -8.32
N LEU A 82 -4.08 19.22 -7.17
CA LEU A 82 -3.87 17.99 -6.41
C LEU A 82 -5.01 17.75 -5.44
N LEU A 83 -5.90 16.82 -5.78
CA LEU A 83 -7.08 16.51 -4.94
C LEU A 83 -6.78 15.54 -3.79
N THR A 84 -5.73 14.73 -3.93
CA THR A 84 -5.48 13.56 -3.06
C THR A 84 -4.02 13.47 -2.57
N GLY A 85 -3.42 14.62 -2.23
CA GLY A 85 -2.07 14.71 -1.64
C GLY A 85 -0.93 14.35 -2.60
N GLY A 86 0.31 14.43 -2.12
CA GLY A 86 1.52 14.25 -2.93
C GLY A 86 1.97 15.51 -3.65
N LYS A 87 2.81 15.35 -4.70
CA LYS A 87 3.39 16.44 -5.49
C LYS A 87 3.26 16.15 -6.98
N PRO A 88 2.88 17.13 -7.84
CA PRO A 88 2.73 16.88 -9.27
C PRO A 88 4.01 16.31 -9.86
N GLY A 89 3.88 15.32 -10.75
CA GLY A 89 4.99 14.66 -11.40
C GLY A 89 5.84 13.79 -10.47
N TRP A 90 5.41 13.51 -9.23
CA TRP A 90 6.16 12.68 -8.30
C TRP A 90 5.67 11.23 -8.25
N PRO A 91 6.44 10.27 -8.77
CA PRO A 91 6.25 8.84 -8.52
C PRO A 91 7.06 8.40 -7.29
N ALA A 92 6.40 8.11 -6.16
CA ALA A 92 7.11 7.55 -5.02
C ALA A 92 7.68 6.15 -5.38
N PRO A 93 8.90 5.78 -4.95
CA PRO A 93 9.47 4.49 -5.30
C PRO A 93 8.53 3.33 -4.93
N PRO A 94 8.17 2.43 -5.87
CA PRO A 94 7.27 1.31 -5.57
C PRO A 94 7.92 0.35 -4.58
N ASN A 95 7.14 -0.10 -3.59
CA ASN A 95 7.64 -1.06 -2.61
C ASN A 95 7.81 -2.47 -3.20
N PRO A 96 8.97 -3.13 -2.99
CA PRO A 96 9.25 -4.47 -3.54
C PRO A 96 8.33 -5.57 -2.99
N ARG A 97 7.58 -5.32 -1.91
CA ARG A 97 6.62 -6.24 -1.31
C ARG A 97 5.32 -6.38 -2.10
N ILE A 98 4.99 -5.47 -3.02
CA ILE A 98 3.70 -5.51 -3.74
C ILE A 98 3.48 -6.87 -4.41
N GLY A 99 4.42 -7.33 -5.23
CA GLY A 99 4.33 -8.63 -5.93
C GLY A 99 4.25 -9.82 -4.96
N PRO A 100 5.23 -9.98 -4.03
CA PRO A 100 5.19 -11.01 -3.00
C PRO A 100 3.90 -11.02 -2.17
N TRP A 101 3.39 -9.86 -1.77
CA TRP A 101 2.17 -9.75 -0.96
C TRP A 101 0.95 -10.12 -1.77
N LEU A 102 0.84 -9.71 -3.02
CA LEU A 102 -0.24 -10.17 -3.90
C LEU A 102 -0.26 -11.69 -4.02
N ARG A 103 0.91 -12.34 -4.09
CA ARG A 103 1.02 -13.80 -4.12
C ARG A 103 0.70 -14.46 -2.78
N LEU A 104 1.13 -13.87 -1.67
CA LEU A 104 0.82 -14.33 -0.31
C LEU A 104 -0.67 -14.22 0.00
N LEU A 105 -1.31 -13.15 -0.48
CA LEU A 105 -2.70 -12.80 -0.20
C LEU A 105 -3.71 -13.45 -1.16
N ARG A 106 -3.27 -14.32 -2.09
CA ARG A 106 -4.18 -14.96 -3.07
C ARG A 106 -5.24 -15.86 -2.45
N THR A 107 -5.11 -16.22 -1.17
CA THR A 107 -6.11 -16.99 -0.43
C THR A 107 -7.36 -16.17 -0.10
N ILE A 108 -7.32 -14.85 -0.32
CA ILE A 108 -8.45 -13.92 -0.20
C ILE A 108 -8.59 -13.08 -1.48
N THR A 109 -9.68 -12.32 -1.60
CA THR A 109 -9.87 -11.42 -2.73
C THR A 109 -8.86 -10.28 -2.64
N VAL A 110 -7.88 -10.24 -3.55
CA VAL A 110 -6.89 -9.18 -3.64
C VAL A 110 -6.82 -8.63 -5.05
N THR A 111 -6.70 -7.31 -5.20
CA THR A 111 -6.54 -6.63 -6.49
C THR A 111 -5.43 -5.59 -6.45
N LEU A 112 -4.94 -5.24 -7.63
CA LEU A 112 -4.06 -4.10 -7.86
C LEU A 112 -4.88 -2.87 -8.21
N GLU A 113 -4.35 -1.70 -7.86
CA GLU A 113 -4.76 -0.42 -8.43
C GLU A 113 -3.59 0.29 -9.12
N ALA A 114 -3.95 1.20 -10.01
CA ALA A 114 -3.03 2.09 -10.70
C ALA A 114 -2.22 2.94 -9.70
N THR A 115 -1.05 3.44 -10.13
CA THR A 115 -0.31 4.44 -9.36
C THR A 115 -1.10 5.74 -9.30
N HIS A 116 -1.50 6.13 -8.10
CA HIS A 116 -2.25 7.36 -7.89
C HIS A 116 -2.06 7.90 -6.46
N HIS A 117 -2.44 9.17 -6.29
CA HIS A 117 -2.49 9.93 -5.04
C HIS A 117 -1.17 9.99 -4.23
N GLY A 118 -1.16 10.80 -3.16
CA GLY A 118 -0.05 10.90 -2.22
C GLY A 118 -0.01 9.79 -1.16
N PRO A 119 0.76 9.94 -0.08
CA PRO A 119 1.57 11.10 0.24
C PRO A 119 2.90 11.14 -0.53
N LEU A 120 3.62 12.23 -0.36
CA LEU A 120 4.96 12.43 -0.89
C LEU A 120 5.99 11.69 -0.01
N THR A 121 6.54 10.60 -0.51
CA THR A 121 7.60 9.83 0.18
C THR A 121 8.83 9.65 -0.72
N ASN A 122 9.99 9.42 -0.07
CA ASN A 122 11.25 9.13 -0.75
C ASN A 122 11.68 7.66 -0.57
N SER A 123 11.26 7.01 0.51
CA SER A 123 11.45 5.57 0.70
C SER A 123 10.44 4.72 -0.11
N PRO A 124 10.80 3.47 -0.49
CA PRO A 124 9.89 2.52 -1.10
C PRO A 124 8.54 2.42 -0.38
N THR A 125 7.44 2.70 -1.09
CA THR A 125 6.12 2.85 -0.48
C THR A 125 5.05 2.04 -1.20
N LEU A 126 4.13 1.45 -0.44
CA LEU A 126 2.85 0.96 -0.94
C LEU A 126 1.70 1.40 -0.04
N PHE A 127 0.51 1.46 -0.64
CA PHE A 127 -0.75 1.44 0.07
C PHE A 127 -1.32 0.03 0.07
N VAL A 128 -1.85 -0.38 1.22
CA VAL A 128 -2.70 -1.56 1.38
C VAL A 128 -4.02 -1.07 1.94
N GLU A 129 -5.07 -1.22 1.16
CA GLU A 129 -6.40 -0.84 1.58
C GLU A 129 -7.26 -2.06 1.85
N ILE A 130 -7.98 -2.02 2.97
CA ILE A 130 -8.83 -3.11 3.44
C ILE A 130 -10.28 -2.69 3.28
N GLY A 131 -11.05 -3.39 2.43
CA GLY A 131 -12.52 -3.38 2.42
C GLY A 131 -13.10 -4.40 3.41
N SER A 132 -14.38 -4.36 3.81
CA SER A 132 -15.62 -3.88 3.14
C SER A 132 -16.22 -2.57 3.73
N THR A 133 -17.54 -2.36 3.63
CA THR A 133 -18.21 -1.13 4.09
C THR A 133 -18.28 -1.03 5.62
N ALA A 134 -18.38 0.20 6.13
CA ALA A 134 -18.58 0.48 7.55
C ALA A 134 -19.81 -0.25 8.15
N GLU A 135 -20.82 -0.55 7.31
CA GLU A 135 -22.04 -1.26 7.70
C GLU A 135 -21.77 -2.73 8.05
N TYR A 136 -20.74 -3.35 7.46
CA TYR A 136 -20.32 -4.70 7.84
C TYR A 136 -19.61 -4.69 9.19
N TRP A 137 -18.82 -3.66 9.51
CA TRP A 137 -18.03 -3.59 10.75
C TRP A 137 -18.88 -3.47 12.02
N ILE A 138 -20.13 -3.02 11.90
CA ILE A 138 -21.03 -2.74 13.04
C ILE A 138 -22.00 -3.92 13.31
N ARG A 139 -22.15 -4.87 12.38
CA ARG A 139 -23.11 -5.98 12.50
C ARG A 139 -22.58 -7.14 13.35
N GLN A 140 -23.20 -7.37 14.50
CA GLN A 140 -22.84 -8.46 15.43
C GLN A 140 -23.00 -9.87 14.86
N ASP A 141 -23.94 -10.10 13.94
CA ASP A 141 -24.16 -11.40 13.29
C ASP A 141 -23.11 -11.72 12.20
N SER A 142 -22.48 -10.68 11.65
CA SER A 142 -21.40 -10.77 10.67
C SER A 142 -20.02 -10.69 11.33
N ALA A 143 -19.95 -10.26 12.60
CA ALA A 143 -18.71 -9.99 13.33
C ALA A 143 -17.79 -11.22 13.44
N GLN A 144 -18.31 -12.44 13.52
CA GLN A 144 -17.47 -13.65 13.59
C GLN A 144 -16.80 -14.00 12.25
N ALA A 145 -17.52 -13.89 11.13
CA ALA A 145 -16.95 -14.10 9.80
C ALA A 145 -15.95 -12.97 9.46
N ILE A 146 -16.30 -11.71 9.77
CA ILE A 146 -15.43 -10.56 9.57
C ILE A 146 -14.19 -10.64 10.46
N ALA A 147 -14.32 -11.04 11.73
CA ALA A 147 -13.18 -11.25 12.60
C ALA A 147 -12.27 -12.36 12.05
N GLY A 148 -12.83 -13.40 11.43
CA GLY A 148 -12.08 -14.44 10.73
C GLY A 148 -11.30 -13.89 9.54
N ASP A 149 -11.98 -13.20 8.61
CA ASP A 149 -11.36 -12.65 7.41
C ASP A 149 -10.32 -11.57 7.74
N PHE A 150 -10.63 -10.67 8.69
CA PHE A 150 -9.72 -9.65 9.16
C PHE A 150 -8.52 -10.24 9.91
N TYR A 151 -8.74 -11.29 10.72
CA TYR A 151 -7.64 -12.02 11.36
C TYR A 151 -6.73 -12.68 10.33
N ILE A 152 -7.30 -13.27 9.26
CA ILE A 152 -6.53 -13.83 8.14
C ILE A 152 -5.72 -12.74 7.45
N ILE A 153 -6.34 -11.60 7.12
CA ILE A 153 -5.67 -10.43 6.53
C ILE A 153 -4.49 -10.00 7.41
N LEU A 154 -4.72 -9.74 8.70
CA LEU A 154 -3.69 -9.31 9.63
C LEU A 154 -2.58 -10.36 9.77
N LYS A 155 -2.92 -11.66 9.74
CA LYS A 155 -1.93 -12.74 9.77
C LYS A 155 -1.07 -12.78 8.51
N LEU A 156 -1.67 -12.57 7.35
CA LEU A 156 -0.93 -12.54 6.09
C LEU A 156 -0.07 -11.26 5.99
N VAL A 157 -0.57 -10.11 6.45
CA VAL A 157 0.25 -8.88 6.59
C VAL A 157 1.41 -9.12 7.55
N TRP A 158 1.17 -9.73 8.71
CA TRP A 158 2.22 -10.09 9.67
C TRP A 158 3.30 -10.99 9.06
N GLN A 159 2.89 -12.01 8.29
CA GLN A 159 3.81 -12.88 7.55
C GLN A 159 4.55 -12.09 6.46
N GLY A 160 3.84 -11.24 5.73
CA GLY A 160 4.38 -10.39 4.66
C GLY A 160 5.40 -9.37 5.16
N LEU A 161 5.28 -8.90 6.40
CA LEU A 161 6.26 -8.04 7.09
C LEU A 161 7.53 -8.82 7.49
N GLY A 162 7.57 -10.14 7.35
CA GLY A 162 8.71 -10.97 7.76
C GLY A 162 8.77 -11.26 9.26
N LEU A 163 7.81 -10.76 10.05
CA LEU A 163 7.74 -10.99 11.50
C LEU A 163 7.51 -12.48 11.87
N GLY A 164 7.06 -13.29 10.91
CA GLY A 164 6.93 -14.74 11.01
C GLY A 164 8.16 -15.56 10.60
N GLY A 165 9.26 -14.94 10.16
CA GLY A 165 10.50 -15.63 9.79
C GLY A 165 10.58 -16.11 8.32
N GLY A 166 10.15 -15.28 7.37
CA GLY A 166 10.22 -15.58 5.92
C GLY A 166 11.50 -15.07 5.24
N ASN A 167 11.93 -15.76 4.18
CA ASN A 167 13.17 -15.43 3.45
C ASN A 167 13.04 -14.18 2.58
N ALA A 168 14.10 -13.37 2.58
CA ALA A 168 14.34 -12.32 1.60
C ALA A 168 14.61 -12.93 0.21
N ASN A 169 14.12 -12.24 -0.83
CA ASN A 169 14.16 -12.69 -2.22
C ASN A 169 15.60 -12.62 -2.80
N ASP A 170 15.95 -13.52 -3.72
CA ASP A 170 17.32 -13.77 -4.21
C ASP A 170 17.83 -12.80 -5.30
N GLY A 171 17.12 -11.68 -5.50
CA GLY A 171 17.56 -10.57 -6.35
C GLY A 171 17.39 -10.74 -7.86
N ARG A 172 16.79 -11.84 -8.37
CA ARG A 172 16.65 -12.10 -9.82
C ARG A 172 15.25 -11.85 -10.38
N ASN A 173 14.58 -10.78 -9.96
CA ASN A 173 13.19 -10.54 -10.33
C ASN A 173 13.06 -9.56 -11.51
N LYS A 174 12.08 -9.82 -12.38
CA LYS A 174 11.67 -8.88 -13.44
C LYS A 174 10.75 -7.83 -12.83
N ILE A 175 10.99 -6.56 -13.11
CA ILE A 175 10.15 -5.45 -12.64
C ILE A 175 9.13 -5.13 -13.73
N LEU A 176 7.84 -5.21 -13.40
CA LEU A 176 6.74 -4.83 -14.28
C LEU A 176 6.51 -3.31 -14.19
N LEU A 177 6.73 -2.61 -15.30
CA LEU A 177 6.14 -1.29 -15.55
C LEU A 177 4.84 -1.49 -16.33
N GLY A 178 3.71 -1.12 -15.74
CA GLY A 178 2.40 -1.21 -16.38
C GLY A 178 2.03 0.08 -17.09
N ILE A 179 1.57 -0.02 -18.34
CA ILE A 179 1.07 1.12 -19.12
C ILE A 179 -0.27 0.73 -19.77
N GLY A 180 -1.25 1.62 -19.68
CA GLY A 180 -2.61 1.41 -20.18
C GLY A 180 -3.47 0.64 -19.19
N GLY A 181 -4.73 0.38 -19.55
CA GLY A 181 -5.71 -0.22 -18.64
C GLY A 181 -6.60 0.82 -17.95
N GLY A 182 -7.39 0.36 -16.98
CA GLY A 182 -8.20 1.20 -16.11
C GLY A 182 -7.75 1.03 -14.66
N HIS A 183 -8.38 1.75 -13.74
CA HIS A 183 -7.94 1.88 -12.35
C HIS A 183 -7.54 0.57 -11.64
N TYR A 184 -8.22 -0.56 -11.89
CA TYR A 184 -8.01 -1.84 -11.21
C TYR A 184 -7.06 -2.84 -11.94
N GLU A 185 -6.38 -2.41 -13.00
CA GLU A 185 -5.24 -3.09 -13.65
C GLU A 185 -5.28 -4.64 -13.79
N PRO A 186 -6.40 -5.24 -14.29
CA PRO A 186 -6.61 -6.69 -14.25
C PRO A 186 -5.63 -7.47 -15.14
N ARG A 187 -5.15 -6.87 -16.24
CA ARG A 187 -4.19 -7.52 -17.13
C ARG A 187 -2.79 -7.57 -16.54
N HIS A 188 -2.39 -6.52 -15.82
CA HIS A 188 -1.12 -6.46 -15.11
C HIS A 188 -1.13 -7.46 -13.96
N MET A 189 -2.26 -7.58 -13.25
CA MET A 189 -2.44 -8.60 -12.21
C MET A 189 -2.13 -10.02 -12.71
N ASN A 190 -2.56 -10.40 -13.92
CA ASN A 190 -2.25 -11.70 -14.53
C ASN A 190 -0.74 -11.97 -14.72
N ILE A 191 0.08 -10.91 -14.76
CA ILE A 191 1.55 -11.01 -14.85
C ILE A 191 2.14 -11.08 -13.45
N VAL A 192 1.70 -10.21 -12.53
CA VAL A 192 2.25 -10.07 -11.17
C VAL A 192 2.05 -11.31 -10.30
N VAL A 193 0.96 -12.06 -10.53
CA VAL A 193 0.70 -13.32 -9.81
C VAL A 193 1.70 -14.44 -10.16
N LYS A 194 2.52 -14.25 -11.19
CA LYS A 194 3.58 -15.20 -11.54
C LYS A 194 4.81 -14.98 -10.64
N ASP A 195 5.54 -16.04 -10.37
CA ASP A 195 6.78 -15.96 -9.60
C ASP A 195 7.85 -15.19 -10.37
N GLY A 196 8.78 -14.57 -9.62
CA GLY A 196 9.88 -13.80 -10.20
C GLY A 196 9.48 -12.43 -10.77
N VAL A 197 8.26 -11.95 -10.49
CA VAL A 197 7.77 -10.63 -10.93
C VAL A 197 7.60 -9.69 -9.75
N TRP A 198 8.19 -8.51 -9.87
CA TRP A 198 8.02 -7.35 -9.00
C TRP A 198 7.17 -6.30 -9.70
N VAL A 199 6.58 -5.40 -8.91
CA VAL A 199 5.67 -4.36 -9.43
C VAL A 199 6.35 -3.01 -9.29
N GLY A 200 6.55 -2.35 -10.43
CA GLY A 200 6.90 -0.93 -10.49
C GLY A 200 5.64 -0.07 -10.50
N HIS A 201 5.65 1.01 -11.26
CA HIS A 201 4.45 1.82 -11.45
C HIS A 201 3.46 1.19 -12.43
N LEU A 202 2.19 1.51 -12.23
CA LEU A 202 1.08 1.10 -13.09
C LEU A 202 0.38 2.38 -13.57
N LEU A 203 0.66 2.78 -14.80
CA LEU A 203 0.14 3.99 -15.42
C LEU A 203 -1.11 3.65 -16.22
N SER A 204 -2.27 3.83 -15.60
CA SER A 204 -3.58 3.61 -16.23
C SER A 204 -3.79 4.50 -17.45
N GLY A 205 -4.76 4.16 -18.31
CA GLY A 205 -5.06 4.93 -19.52
C GLY A 205 -5.43 6.39 -19.27
N TYR A 206 -6.09 6.70 -18.15
CA TYR A 206 -6.42 8.08 -17.77
C TYR A 206 -5.20 8.89 -17.29
N SER A 207 -4.10 8.21 -16.97
CA SER A 207 -2.84 8.82 -16.55
C SER A 207 -1.92 9.14 -17.74
N LEU A 208 -2.35 8.82 -18.96
CA LEU A 208 -1.56 8.96 -20.18
C LEU A 208 -2.19 10.01 -21.09
N LEU A 209 -1.44 11.06 -21.41
CA LEU A 209 -1.76 11.93 -22.53
C LEU A 209 -1.47 11.17 -23.82
N MET A 210 -2.53 10.72 -24.49
CA MET A 210 -2.44 10.08 -25.79
C MET A 210 -2.74 11.13 -26.85
N GLU A 211 -1.71 11.62 -27.54
CA GLU A 211 -1.89 12.39 -28.77
C GLU A 211 -2.03 11.43 -29.96
N ASN A 212 -2.93 11.76 -30.88
CA ASN A 212 -3.06 11.02 -32.12
C ASN A 212 -1.79 11.23 -32.95
N PRO A 213 -1.05 10.18 -33.36
CA PRO A 213 0.25 10.35 -34.02
C PRO A 213 0.20 11.00 -35.43
N GLY A 214 -0.97 11.39 -35.92
CA GLY A 214 -1.16 11.97 -37.25
C GLY A 214 -1.31 10.93 -38.35
#